data_AF-A0A5Q4GKK7-F1
#
_entry.id   AF-A0A5Q4GKK7-F1
#
_cell.length_a   1.000
_cell.length_b   1.000
_cell.length_c   1.000
_cell.angle_alpha   90.00
_cell.angle_beta   90.00
_cell.angle_gamma   90.00
#
_symmetry.space_group_name_H-M   'P 1'
#
loop_
_entity.id
_entity.type
_entity.pdbx_description
1 polymer ?
#
loop_
_entity_poly.entity_id
_entity_poly.type
_entity_poly.pdbx_seq_one_letter_code
_entity_poly.pdbx_strand_id
1 'polypeptide(L)'
;METISVFDIFKIGVGPSSSHTLGPWLAALRFVQTCRDGGWFDRIEHVSIDLFGSLAKTGRGHGTDLAVMMGLTGLDPVTCDPDRLIGLADSIRRLRWLELGGQRRIEFDPAAQIVFHRDRALPYHPNALRLTARSAGPAIAEETYYSVGGGFLVRDGDPRGPASPRPEPRRDLPLRDGDPRGPASPRPENHRGLPLPIDTAVDVIGHCSQGHLSIAQLARKNESAWRSEDATSAGLLRIWQVMQRCVYRGCHTNGILPGGLGVFRRAADIHDDLLSLAGQADLS
;
A
#
# COMPACT_ATOMS: atom_id res chain seq x y z
N MET A 1 -10.86 21.89 5.30
CA MET A 1 -9.79 21.01 4.79
C MET A 1 -9.64 19.78 5.69
N GLU A 2 -9.32 18.62 5.08
CA GLU A 2 -9.04 17.36 5.77
C GLU A 2 -7.73 17.43 6.56
N THR A 3 -7.50 16.47 7.45
CA THR A 3 -6.24 16.36 8.19
C THR A 3 -5.31 15.34 7.56
N ILE A 4 -4.01 15.66 7.53
CA ILE A 4 -2.96 14.78 7.02
C ILE A 4 -1.93 14.56 8.13
N SER A 5 -1.64 13.30 8.43
CA SER A 5 -0.53 12.92 9.30
C SER A 5 0.73 12.63 8.48
N VAL A 6 1.90 12.75 9.11
CA VAL A 6 3.19 12.30 8.57
C VAL A 6 3.16 10.84 8.11
N PHE A 7 2.36 9.99 8.77
CA PHE A 7 2.19 8.57 8.37
C PHE A 7 1.17 8.36 7.25
N ASP A 8 0.43 9.41 6.86
CA ASP A 8 -0.34 9.41 5.62
C ASP A 8 0.54 9.79 4.41
N ILE A 9 1.65 10.50 4.65
CA ILE A 9 2.65 10.85 3.63
C ILE A 9 3.66 9.71 3.46
N PHE A 10 4.26 9.25 4.56
CA PHE A 10 5.28 8.21 4.54
C PHE A 10 4.69 6.86 4.95
N LYS A 11 4.51 5.97 3.96
CA LYS A 11 3.94 4.64 4.15
C LYS A 11 4.96 3.58 3.75
N ILE A 12 5.13 2.59 4.63
CA ILE A 12 5.87 1.36 4.30
C ILE A 12 4.96 0.48 3.44
N GLY A 13 5.53 -0.09 2.38
CA GLY A 13 4.83 -0.98 1.47
C GLY A 13 5.77 -1.55 0.41
N VAL A 14 5.19 -2.34 -0.49
CA VAL A 14 5.91 -2.95 -1.61
C VAL A 14 5.75 -2.10 -2.87
N GLY A 15 6.88 -1.86 -3.56
CA GLY A 15 6.91 -1.22 -4.87
C GLY A 15 6.51 -2.18 -6.03
N PRO A 16 6.50 -1.70 -7.28
CA PRO A 16 7.03 -0.42 -7.73
C PRO A 16 6.07 0.76 -7.63
N SER A 17 4.77 0.56 -7.38
CA SER A 17 3.77 1.64 -7.47
C SER A 17 2.75 1.63 -6.33
N SER A 18 2.56 2.78 -5.68
CA SER A 18 1.52 2.93 -4.66
C SER A 18 0.11 2.76 -5.23
N SER A 19 -0.12 3.19 -6.47
CA SER A 19 -1.45 3.12 -7.10
C SER A 19 -1.70 1.79 -7.82
N HIS A 20 -0.66 1.14 -8.36
CA HIS A 20 -0.81 -0.07 -9.17
C HIS A 20 -0.35 -1.35 -8.45
N THR A 21 0.36 -1.23 -7.34
CA THR A 21 0.80 -2.36 -6.52
C THR A 21 0.12 -2.31 -5.16
N LEU A 22 0.38 -1.28 -4.35
CA LEU A 22 -0.12 -1.24 -2.97
C LEU A 22 -1.65 -1.13 -2.91
N GLY A 23 -2.27 -0.25 -3.70
CA GLY A 23 -3.73 -0.10 -3.74
C GLY A 23 -4.48 -1.41 -4.06
N PRO A 24 -4.18 -2.08 -5.19
CA PRO A 24 -4.79 -3.37 -5.54
C PRO A 24 -4.56 -4.47 -4.50
N TRP A 25 -3.37 -4.52 -3.88
CA TRP A 25 -3.09 -5.45 -2.80
C TRP A 25 -4.02 -5.20 -1.60
N LEU A 26 -4.15 -3.94 -1.18
CA LEU A 26 -5.02 -3.56 -0.06
C LEU A 26 -6.51 -3.80 -0.38
N ALA A 27 -6.93 -3.59 -1.63
CA ALA A 27 -8.29 -3.91 -2.06
C ALA A 27 -8.60 -5.40 -1.94
N ALA A 28 -7.67 -6.27 -2.34
CA ALA A 28 -7.82 -7.71 -2.20
C ALA A 28 -7.85 -8.16 -0.72
N LEU A 29 -6.99 -7.60 0.13
CA LEU A 29 -7.04 -7.85 1.57
C LEU A 29 -8.38 -7.45 2.19
N ARG A 30 -8.88 -6.26 1.83
CA ARG A 30 -10.19 -5.76 2.30
C ARG A 30 -11.33 -6.64 1.81
N PHE A 31 -11.31 -7.04 0.55
CA PHE A 31 -12.33 -7.92 -0.01
C PHE A 31 -12.41 -9.26 0.74
N VAL A 32 -11.25 -9.87 1.06
CA VAL A 32 -11.20 -11.08 1.88
C VAL A 32 -11.81 -10.83 3.26
N GLN A 33 -11.50 -9.69 3.89
CA GLN A 33 -12.08 -9.32 5.17
C GLN A 33 -13.61 -9.11 5.08
N THR A 34 -14.11 -8.38 4.09
CA THR A 34 -15.55 -8.22 3.82
C THR A 34 -16.24 -9.57 3.69
N CYS A 35 -15.63 -10.53 3.00
CA CYS A 35 -16.19 -11.87 2.87
C CYS A 35 -16.25 -12.63 4.20
N ARG A 36 -15.29 -12.41 5.10
CA ARG A 36 -15.30 -12.98 6.47
C ARG A 36 -16.40 -12.35 7.30
N ASP A 37 -16.46 -11.03 7.32
CA ASP A 37 -17.44 -10.27 8.11
C ASP A 37 -18.88 -10.56 7.66
N GLY A 38 -19.07 -10.80 6.36
CA GLY A 38 -20.35 -11.23 5.81
C GLY A 38 -20.71 -12.71 6.04
N GLY A 39 -19.82 -13.52 6.63
CA GLY A 39 -20.04 -14.95 6.84
C GLY A 39 -20.01 -15.79 5.54
N TRP A 40 -19.45 -15.24 4.46
CA TRP A 40 -19.41 -15.87 3.14
C TRP A 40 -18.10 -16.59 2.85
N PHE A 41 -17.03 -16.29 3.61
CA PHE A 41 -15.67 -16.75 3.36
C PHE A 41 -15.54 -18.27 3.15
N ASP A 42 -16.23 -19.07 3.97
CA ASP A 42 -16.16 -20.53 3.89
C ASP A 42 -16.90 -21.12 2.68
N ARG A 43 -17.78 -20.33 2.04
CA ARG A 43 -18.56 -20.72 0.86
C ARG A 43 -17.92 -20.30 -0.46
N ILE A 44 -16.80 -19.57 -0.41
CA ILE A 44 -16.09 -19.15 -1.61
C ILE A 44 -15.46 -20.36 -2.28
N GLU A 45 -15.81 -20.58 -3.53
CA GLU A 45 -15.20 -21.60 -4.41
C GLU A 45 -14.37 -20.92 -5.51
N HIS A 46 -14.83 -19.77 -6.00
CA HIS A 46 -14.15 -19.01 -7.05
C HIS A 46 -14.05 -17.53 -6.72
N VAL A 47 -12.92 -16.93 -7.09
CA VAL A 47 -12.70 -15.47 -7.03
C VAL A 47 -12.26 -14.97 -8.39
N SER A 48 -12.90 -13.92 -8.92
CA SER A 48 -12.47 -13.22 -10.13
C SER A 48 -12.10 -11.78 -9.82
N ILE A 49 -11.16 -11.25 -10.60
CA ILE A 49 -10.63 -9.90 -10.47
C ILE A 49 -10.68 -9.24 -11.84
N ASP A 50 -11.42 -8.15 -11.94
CA ASP A 50 -11.51 -7.33 -13.13
C ASP A 50 -10.77 -6.02 -12.89
N LEU A 51 -9.75 -5.75 -13.70
CA LEU A 51 -8.95 -4.53 -13.66
C LEU A 51 -9.40 -3.62 -14.80
N PHE A 52 -9.57 -2.31 -14.55
CA PHE A 52 -10.08 -1.35 -15.52
C PHE A 52 -9.14 -0.17 -15.74
N GLY A 53 -9.35 0.55 -16.85
CA GLY A 53 -8.72 1.85 -17.13
C GLY A 53 -7.19 1.83 -17.12
N SER A 54 -6.56 2.83 -16.50
CA SER A 54 -5.10 2.92 -16.42
C SER A 54 -4.48 1.74 -15.67
N LEU A 55 -5.17 1.22 -14.65
CA LEU A 55 -4.74 0.05 -13.90
C LEU A 55 -4.65 -1.19 -14.81
N ALA A 56 -5.61 -1.38 -15.72
CA ALA A 56 -5.57 -2.46 -16.70
C ALA A 56 -4.48 -2.28 -17.77
N LYS A 57 -4.22 -1.04 -18.18
CA LYS A 57 -3.26 -0.73 -19.26
C LYS A 57 -1.82 -0.98 -18.84
N THR A 58 -1.45 -0.55 -17.64
CA THR A 58 -0.05 -0.60 -17.18
C THR A 58 0.19 -1.62 -16.06
N GLY A 59 -0.86 -2.26 -15.56
CA GLY A 59 -0.79 -3.08 -14.34
C GLY A 59 0.20 -4.23 -14.39
N ARG A 60 0.39 -4.88 -15.55
CA ARG A 60 1.41 -5.95 -15.69
C ARG A 60 2.83 -5.45 -15.44
N GLY A 61 3.18 -4.28 -15.94
CA GLY A 61 4.50 -3.67 -15.71
C GLY A 61 4.70 -3.22 -14.26
N HIS A 62 3.62 -2.99 -13.53
CA HIS A 62 3.63 -2.58 -12.13
C HIS A 62 3.36 -3.73 -11.14
N GLY A 63 3.23 -4.98 -11.64
CA GLY A 63 2.94 -6.14 -10.80
C GLY A 63 1.56 -6.12 -10.14
N THR A 64 0.55 -5.53 -10.77
CA THR A 64 -0.82 -5.49 -10.26
C THR A 64 -1.42 -6.89 -10.09
N ASP A 65 -1.14 -7.81 -11.02
CA ASP A 65 -1.56 -9.22 -10.91
C ASP A 65 -0.92 -9.90 -9.70
N LEU A 66 0.38 -9.70 -9.48
CA LEU A 66 1.07 -10.18 -8.29
C LEU A 66 0.44 -9.58 -7.03
N ALA A 67 0.19 -8.27 -7.02
CA ALA A 67 -0.39 -7.58 -5.88
C ALA A 67 -1.76 -8.12 -5.47
N VAL A 68 -2.67 -8.33 -6.44
CA VAL A 68 -4.00 -8.89 -6.11
C VAL A 68 -3.90 -10.33 -5.64
N MET A 69 -3.01 -11.16 -6.22
CA MET A 69 -2.79 -12.53 -5.73
C MET A 69 -2.28 -12.54 -4.29
N MET A 70 -1.28 -11.73 -3.96
CA MET A 70 -0.74 -11.67 -2.60
C MET A 70 -1.75 -11.09 -1.60
N GLY A 71 -2.59 -10.15 -2.03
CA GLY A 71 -3.66 -9.64 -1.19
C GLY A 71 -4.74 -10.69 -0.91
N LEU A 72 -5.09 -11.51 -1.91
CA LEU A 72 -6.03 -12.62 -1.73
C LEU A 72 -5.49 -13.70 -0.79
N THR A 73 -4.18 -13.91 -0.71
CA THR A 73 -3.59 -14.84 0.26
C THR A 73 -3.55 -14.30 1.68
N GLY A 74 -3.97 -13.06 1.93
CA GLY A 74 -3.90 -12.44 3.25
C GLY A 74 -2.50 -11.94 3.63
N LEU A 75 -1.54 -11.93 2.69
CA LEU A 75 -0.19 -11.47 2.93
C LEU A 75 -0.19 -9.95 3.12
N ASP A 76 0.49 -9.44 4.16
CA ASP A 76 0.53 -8.00 4.43
C ASP A 76 1.70 -7.32 3.69
N PRO A 77 1.44 -6.32 2.82
CA PRO A 77 2.49 -5.63 2.06
C PRO A 77 3.44 -4.80 2.93
N VAL A 78 3.16 -4.61 4.23
CA VAL A 78 4.04 -3.88 5.15
C VAL A 78 5.09 -4.79 5.78
N THR A 79 4.78 -6.08 5.94
CA THR A 79 5.58 -7.03 6.72
C THR A 79 6.06 -8.23 5.91
N CYS A 80 5.57 -8.41 4.68
CA CYS A 80 5.99 -9.50 3.81
C CYS A 80 7.47 -9.43 3.45
N ASP A 81 8.06 -10.59 3.21
CA ASP A 81 9.37 -10.72 2.58
C ASP A 81 9.25 -10.50 1.06
N PRO A 82 9.80 -9.39 0.51
CA PRO A 82 9.68 -9.09 -0.91
C PRO A 82 10.35 -10.13 -1.83
N ASP A 83 11.36 -10.85 -1.32
CA ASP A 83 12.11 -11.84 -2.12
C ASP A 83 11.31 -13.09 -2.44
N ARG A 84 10.28 -13.37 -1.65
CA ARG A 84 9.42 -14.54 -1.83
C ARG A 84 8.24 -14.30 -2.76
N LEU A 85 7.91 -13.04 -3.05
CA LEU A 85 6.67 -12.68 -3.75
C LEU A 85 6.58 -13.25 -5.16
N ILE A 86 7.69 -13.18 -5.92
CA ILE A 86 7.75 -13.71 -7.29
C ILE A 86 7.56 -15.24 -7.27
N GLY A 87 8.29 -15.94 -6.39
CA GLY A 87 8.18 -17.40 -6.27
C GLY A 87 6.81 -17.90 -5.81
N LEU A 88 6.13 -17.14 -4.93
CA LEU A 88 4.74 -17.42 -4.54
C LEU A 88 3.78 -17.23 -5.72
N ALA A 89 3.88 -16.11 -6.45
CA ALA A 89 3.06 -15.85 -7.62
C ALA A 89 3.26 -16.92 -8.71
N ASP A 90 4.50 -17.33 -8.96
CA ASP A 90 4.81 -18.37 -9.95
C ASP A 90 4.30 -19.74 -9.53
N SER A 91 4.29 -20.02 -8.23
CA SER A 91 3.70 -21.26 -7.70
C SER A 91 2.18 -21.28 -7.86
N ILE A 92 1.49 -20.16 -7.62
CA ILE A 92 0.05 -20.04 -7.89
C ILE A 92 -0.24 -20.25 -9.38
N ARG A 93 0.52 -19.58 -10.27
CA ARG A 93 0.36 -19.75 -11.73
C ARG A 93 0.55 -21.19 -12.19
N ARG A 94 1.57 -21.89 -11.66
CA ARG A 94 1.88 -23.28 -12.03
C ARG A 94 0.88 -24.27 -11.46
N LEU A 95 0.51 -24.12 -10.19
CA LEU A 95 -0.30 -25.10 -9.47
C LEU A 95 -1.81 -24.87 -9.62
N ARG A 96 -2.21 -23.68 -10.07
CA ARG A 96 -3.61 -23.28 -10.28
C ARG A 96 -4.49 -23.37 -9.03
N TRP A 97 -3.89 -23.09 -7.87
CA TRP A 97 -4.63 -22.88 -6.63
C TRP A 97 -3.98 -21.78 -5.81
N LEU A 98 -4.80 -21.14 -4.99
CA LEU A 98 -4.42 -20.06 -4.10
C LEU A 98 -4.93 -20.37 -2.68
N GLU A 99 -4.13 -20.03 -1.67
CA GLU A 99 -4.52 -20.14 -0.26
C GLU A 99 -5.25 -18.87 0.18
N LEU A 100 -6.56 -18.81 -0.03
CA LEU A 100 -7.41 -17.65 0.24
C LEU A 100 -7.36 -17.30 1.72
N GLY A 101 -7.00 -16.05 2.00
CA GLY A 101 -6.83 -15.51 3.35
C GLY A 101 -5.87 -16.31 4.24
N GLY A 102 -4.95 -17.09 3.66
CA GLY A 102 -4.00 -17.93 4.38
C GLY A 102 -4.65 -19.09 5.14
N GLN A 103 -5.83 -19.55 4.71
CA GLN A 103 -6.61 -20.57 5.41
C GLN A 103 -7.23 -21.62 4.50
N ARG A 104 -7.82 -21.20 3.36
CA ARG A 104 -8.57 -22.11 2.48
C ARG A 104 -7.92 -22.20 1.11
N ARG A 105 -7.60 -23.41 0.67
CA ARG A 105 -7.18 -23.64 -0.72
C ARG A 105 -8.39 -23.58 -1.64
N ILE A 106 -8.33 -22.70 -2.65
CA ILE A 106 -9.32 -22.62 -3.73
C ILE A 106 -8.64 -22.81 -5.08
N GLU A 107 -9.38 -23.31 -6.07
CA GLU A 107 -8.91 -23.30 -7.45
C GLU A 107 -8.79 -21.86 -7.94
N PHE A 108 -7.64 -21.55 -8.53
CA PHE A 108 -7.34 -20.21 -8.99
C PHE A 108 -6.36 -20.28 -10.17
N ASP A 109 -6.86 -20.09 -11.39
CA ASP A 109 -6.05 -19.84 -12.58
C ASP A 109 -5.94 -18.32 -12.80
N PRO A 110 -4.80 -17.68 -12.49
CA PRO A 110 -4.63 -16.25 -12.65
C PRO A 110 -4.86 -15.76 -14.09
N ALA A 111 -4.61 -16.60 -15.10
CA ALA A 111 -4.77 -16.22 -16.50
C ALA A 111 -6.25 -16.08 -16.89
N ALA A 112 -7.12 -16.88 -16.28
CA ALA A 112 -8.56 -16.84 -16.51
C ALA A 112 -9.27 -15.87 -15.55
N GLN A 113 -8.80 -15.78 -14.30
CA GLN A 113 -9.49 -15.08 -13.22
C GLN A 113 -9.00 -13.65 -12.98
N ILE A 114 -7.86 -13.23 -13.54
CA ILE A 114 -7.41 -11.83 -13.49
C ILE A 114 -7.53 -11.22 -14.90
N VAL A 115 -8.62 -10.49 -15.11
CA VAL A 115 -8.98 -9.93 -16.42
C VAL A 115 -8.58 -8.45 -16.50
N PHE A 116 -7.85 -8.09 -17.55
CA PHE A 116 -7.39 -6.72 -17.80
C PHE A 116 -8.27 -6.06 -18.88
N HIS A 117 -9.28 -5.29 -18.46
CA HIS A 117 -10.14 -4.52 -19.37
C HIS A 117 -9.48 -3.20 -19.78
N ARG A 118 -8.65 -3.25 -20.84
CA ARG A 118 -7.85 -2.10 -21.30
C ARG A 118 -8.65 -1.01 -22.00
N ASP A 119 -9.79 -1.39 -22.55
CA ASP A 119 -10.74 -0.59 -23.33
C ASP A 119 -11.91 -0.06 -22.48
N ARG A 120 -12.08 -0.57 -21.25
CA ARG A 120 -13.14 -0.15 -20.33
C ARG A 120 -12.57 0.60 -19.15
N ALA A 121 -13.14 1.75 -18.84
CA ALA A 121 -12.91 2.49 -17.60
C ALA A 121 -14.23 2.59 -16.84
N LEU A 122 -14.15 2.67 -15.51
CA LEU A 122 -15.32 2.97 -14.69
C LEU A 122 -15.45 4.49 -14.51
N PRO A 123 -16.68 5.02 -14.33
CA PRO A 123 -16.94 6.47 -14.37
C PRO A 123 -16.19 7.30 -13.32
N TYR A 124 -15.86 6.70 -12.16
CA TYR A 124 -15.35 7.43 -11.02
C TYR A 124 -13.84 7.73 -11.09
N HIS A 125 -13.00 6.72 -11.35
CA HIS A 125 -11.55 6.88 -11.39
C HIS A 125 -10.90 5.83 -12.30
N PRO A 126 -9.85 6.18 -13.08
CA PRO A 126 -9.29 5.28 -14.09
C PRO A 126 -8.50 4.11 -13.49
N ASN A 127 -8.06 4.19 -12.23
CA ASN A 127 -7.52 3.03 -11.51
C ASN A 127 -8.62 2.33 -10.72
N ALA A 128 -9.42 1.51 -11.39
CA ALA A 128 -10.47 0.74 -10.75
C ALA A 128 -10.18 -0.77 -10.82
N LEU A 129 -10.57 -1.48 -9.77
CA LEU A 129 -10.62 -2.93 -9.76
C LEU A 129 -11.90 -3.41 -9.11
N ARG A 130 -12.41 -4.53 -9.60
CA ARG A 130 -13.57 -5.24 -9.03
C ARG A 130 -13.15 -6.64 -8.64
N LEU A 131 -13.56 -7.05 -7.45
CA LEU A 131 -13.37 -8.40 -6.95
C LEU A 131 -14.74 -9.04 -6.76
N THR A 132 -14.90 -10.25 -7.28
CA THR A 132 -16.15 -11.00 -7.21
C THR A 132 -15.86 -12.38 -6.65
N ALA A 133 -16.59 -12.78 -5.61
CA ALA A 133 -16.54 -14.12 -5.03
C ALA A 133 -17.82 -14.87 -5.38
N ARG A 134 -17.68 -16.14 -5.74
CA ARG A 134 -18.78 -17.05 -6.10
C ARG A 134 -18.67 -18.34 -5.30
N SER A 135 -19.84 -18.91 -4.99
CA SER A 135 -19.99 -20.34 -4.70
C SER A 135 -20.36 -21.05 -6.01
N ALA A 136 -20.82 -22.31 -5.99
CA ALA A 136 -21.24 -23.11 -7.15
C ALA A 136 -22.36 -22.52 -8.04
N GLY A 137 -22.69 -21.22 -7.90
CA GLY A 137 -23.71 -20.50 -8.66
C GLY A 137 -23.44 -18.98 -8.72
N PRO A 138 -24.42 -18.11 -8.36
CA PRO A 138 -24.28 -16.67 -8.51
C PRO A 138 -23.20 -16.08 -7.58
N ALA A 139 -22.80 -14.84 -7.88
CA ALA A 139 -21.89 -14.10 -7.01
C ALA A 139 -22.50 -13.91 -5.62
N ILE A 140 -21.70 -14.22 -4.59
CA ILE A 140 -22.07 -14.07 -3.18
C ILE A 140 -21.49 -12.79 -2.57
N ALA A 141 -20.45 -12.23 -3.18
CA ALA A 141 -19.94 -10.91 -2.89
C ALA A 141 -19.32 -10.29 -4.15
N GLU A 142 -19.53 -8.98 -4.33
CA GLU A 142 -18.88 -8.20 -5.38
C GLU A 142 -18.55 -6.82 -4.82
N GLU A 143 -17.30 -6.40 -4.96
CA GLU A 143 -16.83 -5.11 -4.48
C GLU A 143 -16.00 -4.41 -5.54
N THR A 144 -16.28 -3.13 -5.77
CA THR A 144 -15.46 -2.28 -6.64
C THR A 144 -14.67 -1.30 -5.79
N TYR A 145 -13.38 -1.17 -6.10
CA TYR A 145 -12.47 -0.26 -5.43
C TYR A 145 -11.71 0.62 -6.44
N TYR A 146 -11.29 1.80 -5.98
CA TYR A 146 -10.52 2.77 -6.75
C TYR A 146 -9.23 3.12 -6.03
N SER A 147 -8.11 2.96 -6.74
CA SER A 147 -6.77 3.28 -6.23
C SER A 147 -6.36 4.70 -6.66
N VAL A 148 -6.65 5.68 -5.81
CA VAL A 148 -6.60 7.12 -6.14
C VAL A 148 -5.22 7.77 -5.93
N GLY A 149 -4.18 6.98 -5.65
CA GLY A 149 -2.81 7.46 -5.43
C GLY A 149 -2.40 7.47 -3.96
N GLY A 150 -1.11 7.60 -3.66
CA GLY A 150 -0.59 7.63 -2.28
C GLY A 150 -0.87 6.38 -1.43
N GLY A 151 -1.33 5.27 -2.04
CA GLY A 151 -1.81 4.08 -1.32
C GLY A 151 -3.19 4.23 -0.69
N PHE A 152 -3.97 5.24 -1.10
CA PHE A 152 -5.36 5.41 -0.68
C PHE A 152 -6.30 4.61 -1.58
N LEU A 153 -7.33 4.03 -0.97
CA LEU A 153 -8.33 3.20 -1.63
C LEU A 153 -9.72 3.71 -1.28
N VAL A 154 -10.58 3.87 -2.28
CA VAL A 154 -11.99 4.24 -2.12
C VAL A 154 -12.86 3.08 -2.59
N ARG A 155 -13.90 2.73 -1.84
CA ARG A 155 -14.89 1.72 -2.24
C ARG A 155 -16.01 2.41 -3.05
N ASP A 156 -16.48 1.75 -4.09
CA ASP A 156 -17.63 2.22 -4.88
C ASP A 156 -18.89 2.27 -4.00
N GLY A 157 -19.70 3.32 -4.15
CA GLY A 157 -20.88 3.54 -3.31
C GLY A 157 -20.61 4.11 -1.91
N ASP A 158 -19.35 4.46 -1.59
CA ASP A 158 -19.03 5.15 -0.33
C ASP A 158 -19.73 6.53 -0.28
N PRO A 159 -20.62 6.79 0.70
CA PRO A 159 -21.42 8.02 0.78
C PRO A 159 -20.60 9.30 0.95
N ARG A 160 -19.30 9.19 1.23
CA ARG A 160 -18.38 10.34 1.36
C ARG A 160 -17.90 10.89 0.02
N GLY A 161 -18.04 10.12 -1.07
CA GLY A 161 -17.73 10.57 -2.42
C GLY A 161 -16.25 10.96 -2.68
N PRO A 162 -15.95 11.47 -3.90
CA PRO A 162 -14.58 11.75 -4.36
C PRO A 162 -13.91 12.98 -3.76
N ALA A 163 -14.68 13.90 -3.18
CA ALA A 163 -14.16 15.16 -2.65
C ALA A 163 -13.47 15.01 -1.27
N SER A 164 -13.52 13.80 -0.72
CA SER A 164 -12.94 13.46 0.58
C SER A 164 -12.48 12.01 0.52
N PRO A 165 -11.37 11.70 -0.17
CA PRO A 165 -10.70 10.43 -0.03
C PRO A 165 -10.08 10.42 1.37
N ARG A 166 -10.92 10.42 2.41
CA ARG A 166 -10.46 10.13 3.75
C ARG A 166 -9.72 8.82 3.58
N PRO A 167 -8.44 8.72 3.94
CA PRO A 167 -7.92 7.42 4.31
C PRO A 167 -8.93 6.85 5.28
N GLU A 168 -9.72 5.89 4.80
CA GLU A 168 -10.17 4.80 5.63
C GLU A 168 -8.89 4.39 6.35
N PRO A 169 -8.74 4.69 7.65
CA PRO A 169 -7.59 4.15 8.35
C PRO A 169 -7.68 2.64 8.13
N ARG A 170 -6.57 1.92 8.18
CA ARG A 170 -6.64 0.46 8.26
C ARG A 170 -7.29 0.11 9.61
N ARG A 171 -8.57 0.45 9.81
CA ARG A 171 -9.41 0.16 10.98
C ARG A 171 -9.90 -1.28 10.88
N ASP A 172 -10.19 -1.71 9.66
CA ASP A 172 -10.80 -3.00 9.32
C ASP A 172 -9.76 -4.05 8.90
N LEU A 173 -8.51 -3.65 8.68
CA LEU A 173 -7.39 -4.59 8.68
C LEU A 173 -6.83 -4.60 10.10
N PRO A 174 -6.67 -5.77 10.75
CA PRO A 174 -6.15 -5.83 12.11
C PRO A 174 -4.86 -5.01 12.20
N LEU A 175 -4.79 -4.11 13.18
CA LEU A 175 -3.54 -3.47 13.59
C LEU A 175 -2.61 -4.60 14.03
N ARG A 176 -1.83 -5.14 13.09
CA ARG A 176 -0.85 -6.18 13.37
C ARG A 176 0.43 -5.50 13.84
N ASP A 177 1.17 -6.20 14.70
CA ASP A 177 2.36 -5.69 15.39
C ASP A 177 3.28 -4.91 14.44
N GLY A 178 3.61 -3.68 14.84
CA GLY A 178 4.52 -2.80 14.10
C GLY A 178 3.86 -1.79 13.17
N ASP A 179 2.53 -1.59 13.19
CA ASP A 179 1.91 -0.44 12.51
C ASP A 179 2.25 0.88 13.26
N PRO A 180 3.06 1.79 12.67
CA PRO A 180 3.48 3.03 13.32
C PRO A 180 2.31 3.99 13.61
N ARG A 181 1.12 3.71 13.06
CA ARG A 181 -0.08 4.52 13.29
C ARG A 181 -0.68 4.36 14.69
N GLY A 182 -0.30 3.31 15.44
CA GLY A 182 -0.81 3.03 16.79
C GLY A 182 -2.29 2.62 16.81
N PRO A 183 -2.87 2.31 17.99
CA PRO A 183 -4.31 2.13 18.12
C PRO A 183 -5.02 3.37 17.59
N ALA A 184 -6.05 3.16 16.77
CA ALA A 184 -6.77 4.20 16.06
C ALA A 184 -7.55 5.10 17.04
N SER A 185 -6.90 6.12 17.61
CA SER A 185 -7.62 7.24 18.21
C SER A 185 -8.55 7.84 17.15
N PRO A 186 -9.74 8.34 17.53
CA PRO A 186 -10.63 9.01 16.57
C PRO A 186 -9.86 10.16 15.92
N ARG A 187 -9.69 10.10 14.59
CA ARG A 187 -9.08 11.19 13.84
C ARG A 187 -9.96 12.45 14.00
N PRO A 188 -9.38 13.64 14.18
CA PRO A 188 -10.14 14.88 14.13
C PRO A 188 -10.90 14.95 12.80
N GLU A 189 -12.19 15.31 12.86
CA GLU A 189 -13.06 15.34 11.68
C GLU A 189 -12.57 16.33 10.61
N ASN A 190 -11.84 17.36 11.03
CA ASN A 190 -11.22 18.37 10.18
C ASN A 190 -10.01 19.00 10.88
N HIS A 191 -9.23 19.78 10.13
CA HIS A 191 -8.02 20.47 10.61
C HIS A 191 -8.21 21.38 11.83
N ARG A 192 -9.43 21.85 12.12
CA ARG A 192 -9.69 22.67 13.30
C ARG A 192 -9.64 21.89 14.61
N GLY A 193 -9.71 20.56 14.55
CA GLY A 193 -9.49 19.70 15.71
C GLY A 193 -8.01 19.41 16.02
N LEU A 194 -7.08 20.00 15.28
CA LEU A 194 -5.65 19.90 15.57
C LEU A 194 -5.22 20.95 16.62
N PRO A 195 -4.23 20.64 17.48
CA PRO A 195 -3.67 21.59 18.45
C PRO A 195 -3.19 22.92 17.83
N LEU A 196 -2.62 22.89 16.63
CA LEU A 196 -2.17 24.03 15.86
C LEU A 196 -2.71 23.91 14.41
N PRO A 197 -3.97 24.29 14.14
CA PRO A 197 -4.58 24.15 12.82
C PRO A 197 -3.78 24.88 11.74
N ILE A 198 -3.54 24.22 10.60
CA ILE A 198 -2.88 24.78 9.43
C ILE A 198 -3.78 24.55 8.21
N ASP A 199 -4.05 25.61 7.46
CA ASP A 199 -4.67 25.55 6.13
C ASP A 199 -3.75 26.20 5.08
N THR A 200 -2.99 27.21 5.49
CA THR A 200 -2.11 28.01 4.64
C THR A 200 -0.68 28.10 5.18
N ALA A 201 0.26 28.51 4.32
CA ALA A 201 1.63 28.80 4.76
C ALA A 201 1.70 29.93 5.80
N VAL A 202 0.74 30.86 5.80
CA VAL A 202 0.67 31.96 6.77
C VAL A 202 0.40 31.41 8.17
N ASP A 203 -0.44 30.37 8.30
CA ASP A 203 -0.72 29.74 9.60
C ASP A 203 0.55 29.10 10.18
N VAL A 204 1.37 28.46 9.34
CA VAL A 204 2.66 27.87 9.76
C VAL A 204 3.57 28.95 10.34
N ILE A 205 3.72 30.07 9.64
CA ILE A 205 4.56 31.19 10.09
C ILE A 205 4.02 31.78 11.39
N GLY A 206 2.70 31.97 11.49
CA GLY A 206 2.02 32.49 12.67
C GLY A 206 2.26 31.64 13.91
N HIS A 207 2.01 30.34 13.81
CA HIS A 207 2.22 29.38 14.91
C HIS A 207 3.69 29.27 15.32
N CYS A 208 4.61 29.22 14.36
CA CYS A 208 6.05 29.15 14.65
C CYS A 208 6.54 30.41 15.39
N SER A 209 6.11 31.60 14.92
CA SER A 209 6.53 32.88 15.50
C SER A 209 5.94 33.11 16.88
N GLN A 210 4.64 32.84 17.07
CA GLN A 210 3.96 33.04 18.35
C GLN A 210 4.36 32.01 19.41
N GLY A 211 4.57 30.75 19.01
CA GLY A 211 4.91 29.66 19.92
C GLY A 211 6.39 29.44 20.14
N HIS A 212 7.26 30.21 19.45
CA HIS A 212 8.71 29.95 19.37
C HIS A 212 9.03 28.49 19.00
N LEU A 213 8.27 27.94 18.05
CA LEU A 213 8.40 26.56 17.59
C LEU A 213 9.09 26.51 16.23
N SER A 214 9.92 25.49 16.01
CA SER A 214 10.29 25.06 14.66
C SER A 214 9.10 24.39 13.95
N ILE A 215 9.16 24.30 12.61
CA ILE A 215 8.15 23.56 11.81
C ILE A 215 8.03 22.10 12.28
N ALA A 216 9.15 21.47 12.67
CA ALA A 216 9.14 20.10 13.16
C ALA A 216 8.43 19.97 14.51
N GLN A 217 8.62 20.92 15.43
CA GLN A 217 7.90 20.95 16.71
C GLN A 217 6.41 21.25 16.51
N LEU A 218 6.07 22.14 15.58
CA LEU A 218 4.68 22.38 15.18
C LEU A 218 4.03 21.09 14.68
N ALA A 219 4.63 20.44 13.68
CA ALA A 219 4.12 19.19 13.12
C ALA A 219 3.97 18.11 14.20
N ARG A 220 4.96 17.96 15.08
CA ARG A 220 4.93 17.04 16.23
C ARG A 220 3.79 17.35 17.20
N LYS A 221 3.52 18.63 17.48
CA LYS A 221 2.39 19.04 18.31
C LYS A 221 1.06 18.73 17.64
N ASN A 222 0.95 18.82 16.32
CA ASN A 222 -0.24 18.35 15.62
C ASN A 222 -0.39 16.83 15.63
N GLU A 223 0.71 16.08 15.54
CA GLU A 223 0.69 14.62 15.62
C GLU A 223 0.13 14.09 16.95
N SER A 224 0.24 14.89 18.02
CA SER A 224 -0.33 14.55 19.33
C SER A 224 -1.85 14.46 19.34
N ALA A 225 -2.53 14.95 18.29
CA ALA A 225 -3.97 14.77 18.12
C ALA A 225 -4.37 13.31 17.86
N TRP A 226 -3.43 12.49 17.36
CA TRP A 226 -3.71 11.09 17.01
C TRP A 226 -3.05 10.09 17.96
N ARG A 227 -1.83 10.38 18.43
CA ARG A 227 -1.03 9.44 19.20
C ARG A 227 -0.01 10.14 20.08
N SER A 228 0.58 9.42 21.04
CA SER A 228 1.63 9.97 21.89
C SER A 228 2.88 10.38 21.08
N GLU A 229 3.70 11.24 21.68
CA GLU A 229 4.98 11.63 21.10
C GLU A 229 5.92 10.43 20.93
N ASP A 230 5.94 9.50 21.89
CA ASP A 230 6.74 8.28 21.83
C ASP A 230 6.30 7.38 20.67
N ALA A 231 4.98 7.20 20.48
CA ALA A 231 4.44 6.44 19.35
C ALA A 231 4.80 7.08 18.01
N THR A 232 4.76 8.42 17.92
CA THR A 232 5.17 9.16 16.72
C THR A 232 6.67 8.98 16.46
N SER A 233 7.51 9.08 17.48
CA SER A 233 8.96 8.94 17.37
C SER A 233 9.35 7.51 16.97
N ALA A 234 8.75 6.50 17.61
CA ALA A 234 8.95 5.09 17.25
C ALA A 234 8.53 4.80 15.81
N GLY A 235 7.41 5.36 15.35
CA GLY A 235 6.94 5.16 13.98
C GLY A 235 7.84 5.81 12.93
N LEU A 236 8.35 7.01 13.19
CA LEU A 236 9.32 7.68 12.31
C LEU A 236 10.64 6.91 12.26
N LEU A 237 11.13 6.42 13.40
CA LEU A 237 12.34 5.60 13.46
C LEU A 237 12.19 4.31 12.66
N ARG A 238 11.01 3.67 12.73
CA ARG A 238 10.70 2.49 11.92
C ARG A 238 10.77 2.79 10.42
N ILE A 239 10.18 3.90 9.97
CA ILE A 239 10.25 4.33 8.56
C ILE A 239 11.70 4.53 8.13
N TRP A 240 12.49 5.23 8.95
CA TRP A 240 13.90 5.46 8.70
C TRP A 240 14.68 4.14 8.59
N GLN A 241 14.47 3.19 9.51
CA GLN A 241 15.10 1.87 9.44
C GLN A 241 14.74 1.11 8.16
N VAL A 242 13.48 1.19 7.71
CA VAL A 242 13.07 0.58 6.43
C VAL A 242 13.75 1.25 5.25
N MET A 243 13.83 2.59 5.23
CA MET A 243 14.57 3.32 4.19
C MET A 243 16.04 2.89 4.14
N GLN A 244 16.71 2.77 5.29
CA GLN A 244 18.10 2.29 5.38
C GLN A 244 18.24 0.86 4.82
N ARG A 245 17.34 -0.05 5.19
CA ARG A 245 17.33 -1.42 4.65
C ARG A 245 17.10 -1.45 3.13
N CYS A 246 16.22 -0.61 2.61
CA CYS A 246 15.98 -0.48 1.17
C CYS A 246 17.23 0.02 0.43
N VAL A 247 17.94 1.01 0.98
CA VAL A 247 19.21 1.50 0.43
C VAL A 247 20.26 0.40 0.45
N TYR A 248 20.47 -0.23 1.60
CA TYR A 248 21.42 -1.35 1.74
C TYR A 248 21.14 -2.45 0.72
N ARG A 249 19.89 -2.91 0.63
CA ARG A 249 19.47 -3.91 -0.36
C ARG A 249 19.76 -3.44 -1.78
N GLY A 250 19.46 -2.19 -2.13
CA GLY A 250 19.76 -1.61 -3.45
C GLY A 250 21.25 -1.67 -3.80
N CYS A 251 22.11 -1.33 -2.84
CA CYS A 251 23.57 -1.40 -2.97
C CYS A 251 24.14 -2.82 -2.98
N HIS A 252 23.36 -3.85 -2.67
CA HIS A 252 23.81 -5.25 -2.66
C HIS A 252 23.04 -6.15 -3.63
N THR A 253 22.18 -5.57 -4.49
CA THR A 253 21.37 -6.33 -5.45
C THR A 253 21.82 -6.06 -6.88
N ASN A 254 22.45 -7.05 -7.47
CA ASN A 254 22.85 -7.07 -8.88
C ASN A 254 21.73 -7.56 -9.81
N GLY A 255 21.96 -7.43 -11.12
CA GLY A 255 21.10 -7.98 -12.17
C GLY A 255 20.29 -6.95 -12.93
N ILE A 256 19.28 -7.42 -13.68
CA ILE A 256 18.45 -6.61 -14.58
C ILE A 256 17.11 -6.32 -13.91
N LEU A 257 16.62 -5.08 -14.04
CA LEU A 257 15.28 -4.70 -13.57
C LEU A 257 14.20 -5.47 -14.34
N PRO A 258 13.13 -5.92 -13.67
CA PRO A 258 11.98 -6.52 -14.34
C PRO A 258 11.29 -5.48 -15.23
N GLY A 259 10.48 -5.95 -16.19
CA GLY A 259 9.70 -5.08 -17.09
C GLY A 259 10.16 -5.09 -18.56
N GLY A 260 11.14 -5.93 -18.92
CA GLY A 260 11.50 -6.20 -20.32
C GLY A 260 12.31 -5.10 -21.02
N LEU A 261 12.70 -4.04 -20.31
CA LEU A 261 13.48 -2.92 -20.85
C LEU A 261 15.00 -3.16 -20.84
N GLY A 262 15.47 -4.30 -20.30
CA GLY A 262 16.90 -4.64 -20.25
C GLY A 262 17.75 -3.69 -19.39
N VAL A 263 17.13 -2.98 -18.43
CA VAL A 263 17.84 -1.98 -17.61
C VAL A 263 18.62 -2.65 -16.49
N PHE A 264 19.94 -2.50 -16.48
CA PHE A 264 20.80 -3.02 -15.41
C PHE A 264 20.66 -2.21 -14.11
N ARG A 265 20.70 -2.91 -12.98
CA ARG A 265 20.85 -2.29 -11.65
C ARG A 265 22.29 -1.78 -11.53
N ARG A 266 22.44 -0.49 -11.24
CA ARG A 266 23.75 0.19 -11.15
C ARG A 266 24.24 0.45 -9.74
N ALA A 267 23.33 0.39 -8.75
CA ALA A 267 23.62 0.86 -7.40
C ALA A 267 24.66 0.00 -6.66
N ALA A 268 24.75 -1.30 -6.98
CA ALA A 268 25.72 -2.20 -6.39
C ALA A 268 27.14 -1.94 -6.91
N ASP A 269 27.31 -1.89 -8.24
CA ASP A 269 28.60 -1.54 -8.84
C ASP A 269 29.12 -0.18 -8.34
N ILE A 270 28.25 0.85 -8.31
CA ILE A 270 28.61 2.18 -7.78
C ILE A 270 29.03 2.12 -6.31
N HIS A 271 28.36 1.30 -5.50
CA HIS A 271 28.70 1.12 -4.09
C HIS A 271 30.11 0.51 -3.93
N ASP A 272 30.40 -0.54 -4.69
CA ASP A 272 31.70 -1.24 -4.64
C ASP A 272 32.83 -0.33 -5.11
N ASP A 273 32.61 0.46 -6.17
CA ASP A 273 33.56 1.47 -6.66
C ASP A 273 33.89 2.51 -5.58
N LEU A 274 32.87 3.08 -4.92
CA LEU A 274 33.05 4.11 -3.89
C LEU A 274 33.80 3.58 -2.66
N LEU A 275 33.56 2.33 -2.25
CA LEU A 275 34.29 1.72 -1.14
C LEU A 275 35.75 1.40 -1.51
N SER A 276 36.00 0.97 -2.75
CA SER A 276 37.36 0.70 -3.22
C SER A 276 38.22 1.97 -3.26
N LEU A 277 37.63 3.11 -3.65
CA LEU A 277 38.29 4.42 -3.67
C LEU A 277 38.58 4.94 -2.25
N ALA A 278 37.65 4.73 -1.31
CA ALA A 278 37.87 5.10 0.09
C ALA A 278 39.02 4.31 0.72
N GLY A 279 39.14 3.02 0.39
CA GLY A 279 40.25 2.17 0.86
C GLY A 279 41.63 2.55 0.28
N GLN A 280 41.67 3.19 -0.89
CA GLN A 280 42.91 3.70 -1.49
C GLN A 280 43.35 5.04 -0.89
N ALA A 281 42.40 5.89 -0.46
CA ALA A 281 42.67 7.18 0.15
C ALA A 281 43.22 7.08 1.59
N ASP A 282 42.88 6.02 2.33
CA ASP A 282 43.42 5.76 3.68
C ASP A 282 44.84 5.14 3.67
N LEU A 283 45.37 4.79 2.50
CA LEU A 283 46.71 4.19 2.32
C LEU A 283 47.72 5.17 1.69
N SER A 284 47.34 6.43 1.47
CA SER A 284 48.18 7.52 0.95
C SER A 284 48.38 8.62 1.99
#